data_AF-A0A0P0LGY2-F1
#
_entry.id   AF-A0A0P0LGY2-F1
#
_cell.length_a   1.000
_cell.length_b   1.000
_cell.length_c   1.000
_cell.angle_alpha   90.00
_cell.angle_beta   90.00
_cell.angle_gamma   90.00
#
_symmetry.space_group_name_H-M   'P 1'
#
loop_
_entity.id
_entity.type
_entity.pdbx_description
1 polymer ?
#
loop_
_entity_poly.entity_id
_entity_poly.type
_entity_poly.pdbx_seq_one_letter_code
_entity_poly.pdbx_strand_id
1 'polypeptide(L)'
;MKTLMMIRKMKEVLTWVWIAVIGTAICLNVCAQTPQDWKRLEKQLNFYMANDLGRNGYYDQKPIAELMGEMADVIGPECVFAAGDVHHFEGVRSVNDPLWMTNYELIYSHPELMIDWFPILGNHEYRGNTQAVLDYTNVSRRWSMPGRYYTKVFEKKGTAIRFVMIDTAPLIDKYRNESETYPDACKQDMDQQLAWIDSVLTVAKEDWVVVIGHHPIYAETSKDDSERSDMQKRLDPILRKHKVDIYACGHIHNFQHLRVPGSDIDYVVNSAGSLSRKVKPVEGTLFCSPEPGFSIFTADKKELDMHMIDKKGKVIYTVKRTK
;
A
#
# COMPACT_ATOMS: atom_id res chain seq x y z
N MET A 1 -54.65 -6.17 44.39
CA MET A 1 -54.58 -5.76 42.96
C MET A 1 -53.68 -4.55 42.70
N LYS A 2 -53.78 -3.43 43.46
CA LYS A 2 -52.99 -2.21 43.20
C LYS A 2 -51.46 -2.40 43.28
N THR A 3 -50.97 -3.16 44.25
CA THR A 3 -49.53 -3.40 44.46
C THR A 3 -48.88 -4.21 43.32
N LEU A 4 -49.61 -5.17 42.74
CA LEU A 4 -49.11 -6.02 41.65
C LEU A 4 -48.99 -5.23 40.33
N MET A 5 -49.91 -4.29 40.07
CA MET A 5 -49.83 -3.36 38.93
C MET A 5 -48.62 -2.43 39.02
N MET A 6 -48.28 -1.97 40.22
CA MET A 6 -47.19 -1.03 40.45
C MET A 6 -45.82 -1.69 40.20
N ILE A 7 -45.65 -2.94 40.63
CA ILE A 7 -44.44 -3.74 40.36
C ILE A 7 -44.26 -4.02 38.86
N ARG A 8 -45.36 -4.29 38.13
CA ARG A 8 -45.32 -4.51 36.68
C ARG A 8 -44.93 -3.24 35.91
N LYS A 9 -45.47 -2.09 36.30
CA LYS A 9 -45.08 -0.79 35.74
C LYS A 9 -43.60 -0.44 36.01
N MET A 10 -43.10 -0.72 37.22
CA MET A 10 -41.68 -0.52 37.53
C MET A 10 -40.78 -1.44 36.70
N LYS A 11 -41.15 -2.71 36.50
CA LYS A 11 -40.38 -3.61 35.62
C LYS A 11 -40.36 -3.11 34.18
N GLU A 12 -41.50 -2.68 33.62
CA GLU A 12 -41.54 -2.11 32.26
C GLU A 12 -40.67 -0.86 32.15
N VAL A 13 -40.72 0.06 33.11
CA VAL A 13 -39.88 1.27 33.12
C VAL A 13 -38.39 0.92 33.24
N LEU A 14 -38.02 -0.03 34.11
CA LEU A 14 -36.64 -0.50 34.20
C LEU A 14 -36.18 -1.17 32.90
N THR A 15 -37.01 -1.99 32.24
CA THR A 15 -36.66 -2.61 30.95
C THR A 15 -36.43 -1.56 29.87
N TRP A 16 -37.24 -0.50 29.81
CA TRP A 16 -37.04 0.61 28.86
C TRP A 16 -35.79 1.43 29.18
N VAL A 17 -35.46 1.64 30.45
CA VAL A 17 -34.21 2.31 30.87
C VAL A 17 -33.00 1.45 30.49
N TRP A 18 -33.05 0.12 30.67
CA TRP A 18 -31.97 -0.78 30.23
C TRP A 18 -31.83 -0.83 28.70
N ILE A 19 -32.93 -0.81 27.93
CA ILE A 19 -32.88 -0.72 26.46
C ILE A 19 -32.31 0.62 26.01
N ALA A 20 -32.63 1.73 26.69
CA ALA A 20 -32.07 3.05 26.39
C ALA A 20 -30.57 3.15 26.75
N VAL A 21 -30.15 2.54 27.88
CA VAL A 21 -28.74 2.52 28.32
C VAL A 21 -27.89 1.58 27.46
N ILE A 22 -28.45 0.44 27.01
CA ILE A 22 -27.77 -0.45 26.04
C ILE A 22 -27.77 0.17 24.64
N GLY A 23 -28.84 0.87 24.24
CA GLY A 23 -28.91 1.60 22.97
C GLY A 23 -27.95 2.79 22.89
N THR A 24 -27.62 3.43 24.01
CA THR A 24 -26.61 4.50 24.07
C THR A 24 -25.18 3.98 24.27
N ALA A 25 -24.99 2.77 24.82
CA ALA A 25 -23.68 2.14 24.96
C ALA A 25 -23.17 1.40 23.70
N ILE A 26 -24.01 1.20 22.68
CA ILE A 26 -23.64 0.57 21.39
C ILE A 26 -23.42 1.61 20.25
N CYS A 27 -23.34 2.90 20.57
CA CYS A 27 -22.92 3.93 19.61
C CYS A 27 -21.40 4.23 19.69
N LEU A 28 -20.58 3.23 19.97
CA LEU A 28 -19.13 3.39 19.93
C LEU A 28 -18.63 3.31 18.47
N ASN A 29 -18.48 4.51 17.87
CA ASN A 29 -17.60 4.85 16.75
C ASN A 29 -17.90 4.19 15.38
N VAL A 30 -19.04 4.55 14.79
CA VAL A 30 -19.27 4.45 13.33
C VAL A 30 -19.21 5.84 12.67
N CYS A 31 -18.49 6.79 13.26
CA CYS A 31 -18.21 8.06 12.59
C CYS A 31 -17.03 7.85 11.64
N ALA A 32 -17.18 8.26 10.38
CA ALA A 32 -16.05 8.42 9.47
C ALA A 32 -15.03 9.36 10.13
N GLN A 33 -13.73 9.11 9.90
CA GLN A 33 -12.70 10.03 10.39
C GLN A 33 -12.88 11.40 9.74
N THR A 34 -12.59 12.44 10.51
CA THR A 34 -12.70 13.84 10.09
C THR A 34 -11.36 14.36 9.56
N PRO A 35 -11.33 15.49 8.83
CA PRO A 35 -10.08 16.18 8.51
C PRO A 35 -9.19 16.43 9.73
N GLN A 36 -9.76 16.72 10.90
CA GLN A 36 -8.98 16.88 12.13
C GLN A 36 -8.32 15.57 12.60
N ASP A 37 -8.93 14.41 12.34
CA ASP A 37 -8.33 13.12 12.65
C ASP A 37 -7.18 12.80 11.69
N TRP A 38 -7.35 13.10 10.41
CA TRP A 38 -6.29 12.92 9.40
C TRP A 38 -5.08 13.83 9.68
N LYS A 39 -5.33 15.07 10.13
CA LYS A 39 -4.25 16.01 10.48
C LYS A 39 -3.34 15.47 11.59
N ARG A 40 -3.87 14.63 12.49
CA ARG A 40 -3.10 14.01 13.58
C ARG A 40 -2.17 12.90 13.11
N LEU A 41 -2.31 12.41 11.88
CA LEU A 41 -1.41 11.42 11.29
C LEU A 41 -0.09 12.05 10.87
N GLU A 42 -0.10 13.35 10.55
CA GLU A 42 1.05 14.06 10.00
C GLU A 42 2.27 14.02 10.92
N LYS A 43 3.42 13.66 10.34
CA LYS A 43 4.75 13.82 10.93
C LYS A 43 5.61 14.73 10.04
N GLN A 44 6.91 14.76 10.28
CA GLN A 44 7.81 15.65 9.53
C GLN A 44 7.82 15.33 8.03
N LEU A 45 7.74 14.05 7.69
CA LEU A 45 7.68 13.54 6.32
C LEU A 45 6.44 12.65 6.19
N ASN A 46 5.67 12.83 5.12
CA ASN A 46 4.43 12.09 4.86
C ASN A 46 4.41 11.62 3.41
N PHE A 47 4.00 10.38 3.15
CA PHE A 47 4.00 9.81 1.80
C PHE A 47 2.78 8.92 1.62
N TYR A 48 2.22 8.89 0.41
CA TYR A 48 1.19 7.92 0.08
C TYR A 48 1.78 6.69 -0.59
N MET A 49 1.14 5.55 -0.41
CA MET A 49 1.38 4.34 -1.18
C MET A 49 0.03 3.77 -1.65
N ALA A 50 -0.09 3.54 -2.95
CA ALA A 50 -1.26 2.94 -3.57
C ALA A 50 -0.82 1.97 -4.68
N ASN A 51 -1.57 0.90 -4.91
CA ASN A 51 -1.28 -0.13 -5.92
C ASN A 51 -2.56 -0.79 -6.40
N ASP A 52 -2.43 -1.61 -7.44
CA ASP A 52 -3.53 -2.36 -8.03
C ASP A 52 -4.71 -1.43 -8.40
N LEU A 53 -4.34 -0.29 -8.99
CA LEU A 53 -5.21 0.87 -9.17
C LEU A 53 -6.14 0.71 -10.36
N GLY A 54 -5.59 0.34 -11.53
CA GLY A 54 -6.26 0.53 -12.81
C GLY A 54 -7.51 -0.30 -13.00
N ARG A 55 -8.67 0.32 -13.12
CA ARG A 55 -9.94 -0.34 -13.49
C ARG A 55 -10.82 0.57 -14.35
N ASN A 56 -10.27 1.49 -15.13
CA ASN A 56 -11.01 2.48 -15.92
C ASN A 56 -12.00 3.30 -15.09
N GLY A 57 -11.69 3.52 -13.81
CA GLY A 57 -12.52 4.19 -12.83
C GLY A 57 -13.62 3.33 -12.18
N TYR A 58 -13.67 2.03 -12.46
CA TYR A 58 -14.64 1.11 -11.85
C TYR A 58 -14.24 0.66 -10.43
N TYR A 59 -15.15 -0.05 -9.77
CA TYR A 59 -15.05 -0.47 -8.37
C TYR A 59 -14.85 0.75 -7.46
N ASP A 60 -13.91 0.67 -6.51
CA ASP A 60 -13.62 1.78 -5.62
C ASP A 60 -12.50 2.70 -6.17
N GLN A 61 -12.07 2.56 -7.44
CA GLN A 61 -10.94 3.34 -7.99
C GLN A 61 -11.17 4.86 -7.95
N LYS A 62 -12.25 5.34 -8.57
CA LYS A 62 -12.58 6.79 -8.57
C LYS A 62 -12.85 7.32 -7.16
N PRO A 63 -13.69 6.67 -6.33
CA PRO A 63 -13.91 7.12 -4.96
C PRO A 63 -12.63 7.18 -4.11
N ILE A 64 -11.74 6.18 -4.22
CA ILE A 64 -10.47 6.20 -3.48
C ILE A 64 -9.53 7.29 -4.02
N ALA A 65 -9.51 7.53 -5.34
CA ALA A 65 -8.72 8.62 -5.92
C ALA A 65 -9.16 10.01 -5.42
N GLU A 66 -10.47 10.23 -5.30
CA GLU A 66 -11.01 11.46 -4.71
C GLU A 66 -10.63 11.58 -3.24
N LEU A 67 -10.83 10.52 -2.46
CA LEU A 67 -10.45 10.46 -1.05
C LEU A 67 -8.95 10.72 -0.83
N MET A 68 -8.08 10.18 -1.69
CA MET A 68 -6.65 10.49 -1.67
C MET A 68 -6.42 11.99 -1.86
N GLY A 69 -7.16 12.64 -2.76
CA GLY A 69 -7.11 14.09 -2.96
C GLY A 69 -7.52 14.89 -1.73
N GLU A 70 -8.69 14.57 -1.16
CA GLU A 70 -9.22 15.23 0.04
C GLU A 70 -8.32 15.04 1.26
N MET A 71 -7.73 13.86 1.44
CA MET A 71 -6.78 13.61 2.51
C MET A 71 -5.45 14.34 2.28
N ALA A 72 -5.05 14.54 1.01
CA ALA A 72 -3.81 15.22 0.67
C ALA A 72 -3.87 16.72 1.02
N ASP A 73 -5.04 17.38 0.88
CA ASP A 73 -5.26 18.77 1.36
C ASP A 73 -4.92 18.94 2.84
N VAL A 74 -5.09 17.88 3.63
CA VAL A 74 -4.92 17.91 5.09
C VAL A 74 -3.52 17.49 5.50
N ILE A 75 -3.03 16.38 4.93
CA ILE A 75 -1.80 15.70 5.34
C ILE A 75 -0.57 16.25 4.60
N GLY A 76 -0.73 16.73 3.36
CA GLY A 76 0.37 17.22 2.53
C GLY A 76 1.45 16.17 2.28
N PRO A 77 1.16 15.09 1.51
CA PRO A 77 2.16 14.09 1.17
C PRO A 77 3.25 14.69 0.26
N GLU A 78 4.50 14.28 0.48
CA GLU A 78 5.66 14.70 -0.32
C GLU A 78 5.65 14.03 -1.72
N CYS A 79 5.08 12.82 -1.82
CA CYS A 79 4.90 12.08 -3.07
C CYS A 79 3.89 10.92 -2.91
N VAL A 80 3.56 10.28 -4.03
CA VAL A 80 2.80 9.01 -4.07
C VAL A 80 3.69 7.90 -4.60
N PHE A 81 3.82 6.79 -3.86
CA PHE A 81 4.41 5.55 -4.37
C PHE A 81 3.32 4.71 -5.03
N ALA A 82 3.43 4.49 -6.35
CA ALA A 82 2.54 3.61 -7.09
C ALA A 82 3.13 2.20 -7.17
N ALA A 83 2.77 1.33 -6.23
CA ALA A 83 3.40 0.02 -6.04
C ALA A 83 2.94 -1.07 -7.03
N GLY A 84 2.85 -0.71 -8.32
CA GLY A 84 2.54 -1.61 -9.43
C GLY A 84 1.06 -1.81 -9.73
N ASP A 85 0.80 -2.39 -10.89
CA ASP A 85 -0.51 -2.73 -11.43
C ASP A 85 -1.45 -1.51 -11.55
N VAL A 86 -0.87 -0.39 -11.98
CA VAL A 86 -1.59 0.85 -12.34
C VAL A 86 -2.41 0.65 -13.61
N HIS A 87 -1.95 -0.21 -14.54
CA HIS A 87 -2.57 -0.44 -15.84
C HIS A 87 -3.02 -1.90 -15.99
N HIS A 88 -4.16 -2.22 -15.40
CA HIS A 88 -4.75 -3.54 -15.65
C HIS A 88 -5.55 -3.60 -16.97
N PHE A 89 -5.67 -4.79 -17.58
CA PHE A 89 -5.04 -6.06 -17.19
C PHE A 89 -3.77 -6.37 -18.00
N GLU A 90 -3.56 -5.71 -19.12
CA GLU A 90 -2.52 -6.11 -20.09
C GLU A 90 -1.45 -5.01 -20.24
N GLY A 91 -1.27 -4.19 -19.21
CA GLY A 91 -0.37 -3.05 -19.23
C GLY A 91 -0.79 -2.02 -20.28
N VAL A 92 0.18 -1.21 -20.72
CA VAL A 92 0.01 -0.24 -21.81
C VAL A 92 0.80 -0.69 -23.03
N ARG A 93 0.35 -0.33 -24.23
CA ARG A 93 1.07 -0.62 -25.48
C ARG A 93 2.16 0.40 -25.80
N SER A 94 1.95 1.65 -25.41
CA SER A 94 2.84 2.77 -25.68
C SER A 94 2.56 3.93 -24.71
N VAL A 95 3.36 5.00 -24.79
CA VAL A 95 3.11 6.24 -24.04
C VAL A 95 1.82 6.96 -24.47
N ASN A 96 1.25 6.60 -25.62
CA ASN A 96 -0.01 7.15 -26.15
C ASN A 96 -1.21 6.21 -25.91
N ASP A 97 -1.03 5.13 -25.14
CA ASP A 97 -2.12 4.21 -24.84
C ASP A 97 -3.24 4.94 -24.06
N PRO A 98 -4.52 4.84 -24.46
CA PRO A 98 -5.63 5.49 -23.75
C PRO A 98 -5.75 5.12 -22.27
N LEU A 99 -5.21 3.97 -21.86
CA LEU A 99 -5.20 3.55 -20.45
C LEU A 99 -4.46 4.53 -19.53
N TRP A 100 -3.51 5.32 -20.04
CA TRP A 100 -2.92 6.41 -19.25
C TRP A 100 -3.97 7.39 -18.77
N MET A 101 -4.92 7.74 -19.64
CA MET A 101 -5.99 8.68 -19.29
C MET A 101 -7.02 8.03 -18.37
N THR A 102 -7.45 6.81 -18.67
CA THR A 102 -8.58 6.18 -17.98
C THR A 102 -8.21 5.43 -16.70
N ASN A 103 -6.93 5.07 -16.50
CA ASN A 103 -6.45 4.47 -15.26
C ASN A 103 -5.65 5.42 -14.38
N TYR A 104 -5.09 6.52 -14.92
CA TYR A 104 -4.19 7.39 -14.17
C TYR A 104 -4.56 8.88 -14.25
N GLU A 105 -4.44 9.53 -15.42
CA GLU A 105 -4.51 11.00 -15.51
C GLU A 105 -5.86 11.58 -15.14
N LEU A 106 -6.96 11.02 -15.66
CA LEU A 106 -8.31 11.51 -15.34
C LEU A 106 -8.85 10.93 -14.04
N ILE A 107 -8.17 9.94 -13.46
CA ILE A 107 -8.57 9.29 -12.21
C ILE A 107 -8.01 10.07 -11.02
N TYR A 108 -6.71 10.30 -11.00
CA TYR A 108 -6.01 10.99 -9.91
C TYR A 108 -5.82 12.46 -10.25
N SER A 109 -6.93 13.17 -10.45
CA SER A 109 -6.98 14.53 -11.02
C SER A 109 -7.07 15.65 -9.97
N HIS A 110 -7.16 15.31 -8.69
CA HIS A 110 -7.20 16.31 -7.61
C HIS A 110 -5.92 17.18 -7.60
N PRO A 111 -6.01 18.51 -7.35
CA PRO A 111 -4.84 19.41 -7.35
C PRO A 111 -3.69 18.95 -6.45
N GLU A 112 -3.99 18.47 -5.24
CA GLU A 112 -2.97 17.99 -4.29
C GLU A 112 -2.32 16.65 -4.69
N LEU A 113 -2.83 15.99 -5.74
CA LEU A 113 -2.20 14.80 -6.33
C LEU A 113 -1.34 15.14 -7.56
N MET A 114 -1.17 16.44 -7.89
CA MET A 114 -0.23 16.95 -8.91
C MET A 114 1.21 17.08 -8.38
N ILE A 115 1.59 16.15 -7.49
CA ILE A 115 2.92 15.95 -6.92
C ILE A 115 3.63 14.78 -7.61
N ASP A 116 4.89 14.50 -7.27
CA ASP A 116 5.60 13.35 -7.84
C ASP A 116 4.91 12.02 -7.49
N TRP A 117 4.73 11.17 -8.49
CA TRP A 117 4.40 9.76 -8.37
C TRP A 117 5.64 8.94 -8.70
N PHE A 118 6.06 8.07 -7.79
CA PHE A 118 7.16 7.12 -7.96
C PHE A 118 6.60 5.71 -8.17
N PRO A 119 6.40 5.29 -9.43
CA PRO A 119 5.82 4.01 -9.76
C PRO A 119 6.87 2.89 -9.82
N ILE A 120 6.42 1.67 -9.58
CA ILE A 120 7.13 0.43 -9.94
C ILE A 120 6.24 -0.41 -10.85
N LEU A 121 6.82 -1.43 -11.48
CA LEU A 121 6.09 -2.35 -12.35
C LEU A 121 5.45 -3.47 -11.54
N GLY A 122 4.18 -3.75 -11.81
CA GLY A 122 3.53 -4.98 -11.39
C GLY A 122 3.43 -5.99 -12.54
N ASN A 123 2.87 -7.16 -12.26
CA ASN A 123 2.77 -8.20 -13.29
C ASN A 123 1.86 -7.80 -14.46
N HIS A 124 0.88 -6.93 -14.25
CA HIS A 124 0.00 -6.47 -15.32
C HIS A 124 0.75 -5.53 -16.28
N GLU A 125 1.65 -4.67 -15.81
CA GLU A 125 2.53 -3.91 -16.71
C GLU A 125 3.43 -4.83 -17.55
N TYR A 126 3.88 -5.96 -16.97
CA TYR A 126 4.71 -6.95 -17.67
C TYR A 126 4.00 -7.68 -18.80
N ARG A 127 2.67 -7.65 -18.88
CA ARG A 127 1.90 -8.17 -20.02
C ARG A 127 1.87 -7.23 -21.22
N GLY A 128 2.18 -5.96 -20.98
CA GLY A 128 2.23 -4.92 -22.00
C GLY A 128 3.67 -4.57 -22.37
N ASN A 129 3.87 -3.28 -22.63
CA ASN A 129 5.17 -2.69 -22.90
C ASN A 129 5.68 -1.98 -21.65
N THR A 130 6.56 -2.64 -20.89
CA THR A 130 7.08 -2.05 -19.66
C THR A 130 7.96 -0.82 -19.94
N GLN A 131 8.64 -0.76 -21.10
CA GLN A 131 9.44 0.42 -21.46
C GLN A 131 8.55 1.66 -21.66
N ALA A 132 7.33 1.50 -22.19
CA ALA A 132 6.39 2.60 -22.28
C ALA A 132 5.98 3.17 -20.92
N VAL A 133 5.96 2.33 -19.87
CA VAL A 133 5.70 2.78 -18.49
C VAL A 133 6.83 3.65 -17.97
N LEU A 134 8.09 3.31 -18.27
CA LEU A 134 9.25 4.15 -17.94
C LEU A 134 9.23 5.45 -18.75
N ASP A 135 9.06 5.33 -20.07
CA ASP A 135 9.16 6.46 -21.01
C ASP A 135 8.07 7.52 -20.78
N TYR A 136 6.97 7.16 -20.10
CA TYR A 136 5.89 8.09 -19.76
C TYR A 136 6.34 9.22 -18.82
N THR A 137 7.52 9.09 -18.19
CA THR A 137 8.17 10.18 -17.45
C THR A 137 8.50 11.39 -18.35
N ASN A 138 8.65 11.17 -19.66
CA ASN A 138 8.83 12.24 -20.65
C ASN A 138 7.51 12.83 -21.16
N VAL A 139 6.37 12.29 -20.72
CA VAL A 139 5.02 12.77 -21.10
C VAL A 139 4.35 13.46 -19.93
N SER A 140 4.32 12.82 -18.76
CA SER A 140 3.66 13.34 -17.57
C SER A 140 4.67 13.81 -16.53
N ARG A 141 4.64 15.12 -16.21
CA ARG A 141 5.55 15.74 -15.23
C ARG A 141 5.52 15.06 -13.87
N ARG A 142 4.36 14.51 -13.47
CA ARG A 142 4.18 13.87 -12.18
C ARG A 142 4.51 12.37 -12.18
N TRP A 143 4.85 11.79 -13.32
CA TRP A 143 5.24 10.39 -13.41
C TRP A 143 6.76 10.27 -13.36
N SER A 144 7.31 9.94 -12.20
CA SER A 144 8.74 10.00 -11.92
C SER A 144 9.34 8.60 -11.80
N MET A 145 9.67 7.98 -12.94
CA MET A 145 10.21 6.61 -13.03
C MET A 145 11.59 6.57 -13.73
N PRO A 146 12.68 6.89 -13.02
CA PRO A 146 14.02 7.01 -13.63
C PRO A 146 14.63 5.66 -14.06
N GLY A 147 14.06 4.55 -13.65
CA GLY A 147 14.48 3.19 -14.00
C GLY A 147 13.46 2.16 -13.51
N ARG A 148 13.71 0.88 -13.79
CA ARG A 148 12.85 -0.22 -13.32
C ARG A 148 12.89 -0.39 -11.81
N TYR A 149 14.08 -0.19 -11.26
CA TYR A 149 14.36 -0.15 -9.83
C TYR A 149 15.25 1.05 -9.55
N TYR A 150 14.99 1.76 -8.46
CA TYR A 150 15.64 3.02 -8.12
C TYR A 150 15.44 3.34 -6.64
N THR A 151 16.21 4.29 -6.11
CA THR A 151 16.11 4.70 -4.70
C THR A 151 15.93 6.20 -4.61
N LYS A 152 15.19 6.65 -3.60
CA LYS A 152 14.99 8.06 -3.29
C LYS A 152 15.15 8.27 -1.79
N VAL A 153 15.92 9.29 -1.43
CA VAL A 153 16.04 9.77 -0.05
C VAL A 153 15.25 11.05 0.07
N PHE A 154 14.46 11.15 1.13
CA PHE A 154 13.76 12.37 1.54
C PHE A 154 14.32 12.80 2.89
N GLU A 155 14.62 14.09 3.02
CA GLU A 155 15.15 14.66 4.24
C GLU A 155 14.42 15.97 4.56
N LYS A 156 13.92 16.09 5.79
CA LYS A 156 13.25 17.30 6.27
C LYS A 156 13.46 17.43 7.76
N LYS A 157 13.90 18.62 8.19
CA LYS A 157 14.08 18.99 9.62
C LYS A 157 14.92 17.96 10.42
N GLY A 158 15.93 17.35 9.79
CA GLY A 158 16.84 16.40 10.43
C GLY A 158 16.32 14.97 10.59
N THR A 159 15.18 14.66 9.96
CA THR A 159 14.72 13.29 9.69
C THR A 159 15.03 12.94 8.25
N ALA A 160 15.67 11.79 8.01
CA ALA A 160 15.91 11.24 6.68
C ALA A 160 15.29 9.84 6.55
N ILE A 161 14.65 9.57 5.42
CA ILE A 161 14.11 8.24 5.07
C ILE A 161 14.53 7.87 3.66
N ARG A 162 14.97 6.62 3.49
CA ARG A 162 15.27 6.03 2.20
C ARG A 162 14.14 5.11 1.78
N PHE A 163 13.62 5.34 0.58
CA PHE A 163 12.81 4.37 -0.14
C PHE A 163 13.65 3.70 -1.22
N VAL A 164 13.56 2.37 -1.30
CA VAL A 164 14.15 1.56 -2.37
C VAL A 164 13.02 0.88 -3.12
N MET A 165 12.81 1.32 -4.36
CA MET A 165 11.75 0.86 -5.25
C MET A 165 12.33 -0.23 -6.14
N ILE A 166 11.76 -1.44 -6.10
CA ILE A 166 12.31 -2.62 -6.77
C ILE A 166 11.34 -3.23 -7.79
N ASP A 167 11.89 -3.85 -8.82
CA ASP A 167 11.15 -4.54 -9.87
C ASP A 167 11.13 -6.05 -9.59
N THR A 168 9.99 -6.51 -9.07
CA THR A 168 9.88 -7.85 -8.50
C THR A 168 9.54 -8.95 -9.51
N ALA A 169 8.89 -8.62 -10.64
CA ALA A 169 8.50 -9.67 -11.60
C ALA A 169 9.71 -10.41 -12.21
N PRO A 170 10.83 -9.73 -12.57
CA PRO A 170 12.03 -10.41 -13.04
C PRO A 170 12.79 -11.21 -11.98
N LEU A 171 12.44 -11.08 -10.68
CA LEU A 171 13.05 -11.86 -9.60
C LEU A 171 12.37 -13.23 -9.42
N ILE A 172 11.24 -13.47 -10.08
CA ILE A 172 10.38 -14.65 -9.91
C ILE A 172 10.38 -15.47 -11.21
N ASP A 173 10.68 -16.77 -11.11
CA ASP A 173 10.88 -17.64 -12.28
C ASP A 173 9.63 -17.79 -13.12
N LYS A 174 8.45 -17.83 -12.49
CA LYS A 174 7.16 -17.92 -13.18
C LYS A 174 7.04 -16.86 -14.29
N TYR A 175 7.28 -15.59 -13.97
CA TYR A 175 7.16 -14.51 -14.95
C TYR A 175 8.27 -14.54 -16.00
N ARG A 176 9.48 -14.98 -15.63
CA ARG A 176 10.58 -15.16 -16.60
C ARG A 176 10.28 -16.30 -17.58
N ASN A 177 9.70 -17.39 -17.12
CA ASN A 177 9.45 -18.59 -17.92
C ASN A 177 8.21 -18.44 -18.81
N GLU A 178 7.18 -17.75 -18.34
CA GLU A 178 5.95 -17.47 -19.09
C GLU A 178 6.13 -16.27 -20.06
N SER A 179 7.18 -16.31 -20.88
CA SER A 179 7.60 -15.17 -21.73
C SER A 179 6.60 -14.75 -22.83
N GLU A 180 5.64 -15.60 -23.20
CA GLU A 180 4.55 -15.18 -24.09
C GLU A 180 3.58 -14.21 -23.39
N THR A 181 3.34 -14.43 -22.09
CA THR A 181 2.47 -13.58 -21.27
C THR A 181 3.24 -12.39 -20.69
N TYR A 182 4.52 -12.56 -20.35
CA TYR A 182 5.35 -11.54 -19.71
C TYR A 182 6.63 -11.29 -20.50
N PRO A 183 6.54 -10.72 -21.72
CA PRO A 183 7.64 -10.68 -22.69
C PRO A 183 8.90 -9.95 -22.22
N ASP A 184 8.80 -9.06 -21.24
CA ASP A 184 9.94 -8.27 -20.77
C ASP A 184 10.63 -8.85 -19.53
N ALA A 185 9.99 -9.78 -18.80
CA ALA A 185 10.50 -10.27 -17.52
C ALA A 185 11.80 -11.07 -17.68
N CYS A 186 11.87 -11.95 -18.68
CA CYS A 186 13.06 -12.76 -18.97
C CYS A 186 14.24 -11.94 -19.49
N LYS A 187 13.99 -10.73 -20.02
CA LYS A 187 15.03 -9.84 -20.59
C LYS A 187 15.81 -9.08 -19.54
N GLN A 188 15.32 -9.01 -18.30
CA GLN A 188 16.00 -8.28 -17.24
C GLN A 188 17.05 -9.16 -16.56
N ASP A 189 18.14 -8.52 -16.17
CA ASP A 189 19.21 -9.13 -15.37
C ASP A 189 18.81 -9.12 -13.89
N MET A 190 18.46 -10.31 -13.40
CA MET A 190 18.05 -10.53 -12.02
C MET A 190 19.20 -10.32 -11.04
N ASP A 191 20.39 -10.84 -11.36
CA ASP A 191 21.54 -10.79 -10.46
C ASP A 191 22.07 -9.36 -10.34
N GLN A 192 22.04 -8.60 -11.45
CA GLN A 192 22.37 -7.18 -11.43
C GLN A 192 21.44 -6.39 -10.48
N GLN A 193 20.13 -6.66 -10.52
CA GLN A 193 19.19 -5.99 -9.62
C GLN A 193 19.43 -6.39 -8.15
N LEU A 194 19.61 -7.68 -7.86
CA LEU A 194 19.86 -8.15 -6.49
C LEU A 194 21.16 -7.57 -5.91
N ALA A 195 22.23 -7.54 -6.71
CA ALA A 195 23.49 -6.91 -6.34
C ALA A 195 23.33 -5.39 -6.13
N TRP A 196 22.54 -4.73 -6.97
CA TRP A 196 22.21 -3.31 -6.80
C TRP A 196 21.45 -3.04 -5.50
N ILE A 197 20.44 -3.85 -5.16
CA ILE A 197 19.69 -3.74 -3.90
C ILE A 197 20.65 -3.87 -2.70
N ASP A 198 21.51 -4.89 -2.71
CA ASP A 198 22.51 -5.10 -1.64
C ASP A 198 23.44 -3.87 -1.51
N SER A 199 23.88 -3.30 -2.63
CA SER A 199 24.76 -2.13 -2.63
C SER A 199 24.09 -0.86 -2.08
N VAL A 200 22.83 -0.61 -2.45
CA VAL A 200 22.06 0.56 -2.00
C VAL A 200 21.79 0.47 -0.50
N LEU A 201 21.44 -0.72 -0.01
CA LEU A 201 21.18 -0.95 1.41
C LEU A 201 22.46 -0.91 2.24
N THR A 202 23.59 -1.38 1.71
CA THR A 202 24.90 -1.31 2.38
C THR A 202 25.31 0.12 2.75
N VAL A 203 24.97 1.09 1.91
CA VAL A 203 25.35 2.50 2.10
C VAL A 203 24.25 3.34 2.76
N ALA A 204 23.10 2.74 3.08
CA ALA A 204 21.99 3.43 3.72
C ALA A 204 22.37 3.88 5.14
N LYS A 205 22.11 5.15 5.44
CA LYS A 205 22.43 5.80 6.73
C LYS A 205 21.26 6.62 7.27
N GLU A 206 20.13 6.55 6.58
CA GLU A 206 18.92 7.28 6.90
C GLU A 206 18.29 6.77 8.20
N ASP A 207 17.49 7.61 8.86
CA ASP A 207 16.80 7.22 10.09
C ASP A 207 15.83 6.06 9.84
N TRP A 208 15.35 5.88 8.61
CA TRP A 208 14.46 4.79 8.22
C TRP A 208 14.77 4.27 6.82
N VAL A 209 14.63 2.96 6.61
CA VAL A 209 14.78 2.33 5.28
C VAL A 209 13.55 1.48 4.97
N VAL A 210 12.81 1.87 3.93
CA VAL A 210 11.64 1.16 3.43
C VAL A 210 11.94 0.62 2.03
N VAL A 211 11.64 -0.65 1.80
CA VAL A 211 11.73 -1.27 0.47
C VAL A 211 10.31 -1.48 -0.06
N ILE A 212 10.04 -1.00 -1.28
CA ILE A 212 8.75 -1.12 -1.94
C ILE A 212 8.91 -2.00 -3.18
N GLY A 213 8.19 -3.12 -3.21
CA GLY A 213 8.07 -4.01 -4.37
C GLY A 213 6.60 -4.25 -4.72
N HIS A 214 6.32 -4.92 -5.83
CA HIS A 214 4.93 -5.25 -6.18
C HIS A 214 4.49 -6.57 -5.52
N HIS A 215 5.32 -7.61 -5.61
CA HIS A 215 5.01 -8.95 -5.10
C HIS A 215 5.35 -9.13 -3.61
N PRO A 216 4.54 -9.87 -2.81
CA PRO A 216 4.84 -10.15 -1.43
C PRO A 216 5.95 -11.19 -1.25
N ILE A 217 6.77 -11.02 -0.20
CA ILE A 217 7.67 -12.07 0.31
C ILE A 217 6.86 -13.02 1.22
N TYR A 218 6.06 -12.46 2.12
CA TYR A 218 5.17 -13.18 3.03
C TYR A 218 3.77 -12.58 2.96
N ALA A 219 2.76 -13.43 2.74
CA ALA A 219 1.35 -13.06 2.70
C ALA A 219 0.48 -14.32 2.75
N GLU A 220 -0.76 -14.20 3.24
CA GLU A 220 -1.84 -15.12 2.88
C GLU A 220 -2.31 -14.81 1.46
N THR A 221 -2.37 -15.83 0.60
CA THR A 221 -2.78 -15.65 -0.80
C THR A 221 -3.26 -16.95 -1.40
N SER A 222 -4.12 -16.87 -2.40
CA SER A 222 -4.48 -17.99 -3.28
C SER A 222 -3.60 -18.07 -4.53
N LYS A 223 -2.63 -17.17 -4.69
CA LYS A 223 -1.65 -17.19 -5.78
C LYS A 223 -0.67 -18.36 -5.56
N ASP A 224 0.03 -18.73 -6.63
CA ASP A 224 1.00 -19.82 -6.60
C ASP A 224 2.13 -19.55 -5.58
N ASP A 225 2.52 -20.58 -4.82
CA ASP A 225 3.56 -20.49 -3.81
C ASP A 225 4.93 -20.16 -4.38
N SER A 226 5.17 -20.42 -5.67
CA SER A 226 6.42 -20.10 -6.36
C SER A 226 6.77 -18.62 -6.31
N GLU A 227 5.78 -17.72 -6.43
CA GLU A 227 6.00 -16.27 -6.38
C GLU A 227 6.65 -15.86 -5.04
N ARG A 228 6.09 -16.37 -3.93
CA ARG A 228 6.62 -16.10 -2.58
C ARG A 228 7.94 -16.84 -2.34
N SER A 229 8.04 -18.08 -2.81
CA SER A 229 9.23 -18.92 -2.59
C SER A 229 10.48 -18.32 -3.25
N ASP A 230 10.37 -17.79 -4.47
CA ASP A 230 11.50 -17.11 -5.14
C ASP A 230 11.89 -15.83 -4.41
N MET A 231 10.91 -15.02 -4.01
CA MET A 231 11.15 -13.77 -3.26
C MET A 231 11.82 -14.05 -1.89
N GLN A 232 11.37 -15.09 -1.18
CA GLN A 232 11.97 -15.56 0.08
C GLN A 232 13.39 -16.11 -0.12
N LYS A 233 13.67 -16.76 -1.25
CA LYS A 233 15.00 -17.31 -1.54
C LYS A 233 15.99 -16.23 -1.95
N ARG A 234 15.55 -15.23 -2.73
CA ARG A 234 16.44 -14.30 -3.44
C ARG A 234 16.53 -12.94 -2.77
N LEU A 235 15.40 -12.36 -2.40
CA LEU A 235 15.32 -11.00 -1.89
C LEU A 235 15.40 -10.93 -0.36
N ASP A 236 14.61 -11.77 0.33
CA ASP A 236 14.50 -11.75 1.80
C ASP A 236 15.87 -11.81 2.52
N PRO A 237 16.85 -12.65 2.11
CA PRO A 237 18.15 -12.69 2.77
C PRO A 237 18.91 -11.36 2.69
N ILE A 238 18.75 -10.62 1.58
CA ILE A 238 19.36 -9.30 1.40
C ILE A 238 18.71 -8.29 2.34
N LEU A 239 17.37 -8.27 2.40
CA LEU A 239 16.65 -7.32 3.27
C LEU A 239 16.98 -7.56 4.75
N ARG A 240 17.02 -8.83 5.17
CA ARG A 240 17.38 -9.22 6.55
C ARG A 240 18.82 -8.87 6.90
N LYS A 241 19.78 -9.09 5.99
CA LYS A 241 21.19 -8.70 6.16
C LYS A 241 21.32 -7.22 6.53
N HIS A 242 20.49 -6.37 5.91
CA HIS A 242 20.52 -4.91 6.10
C HIS A 242 19.51 -4.37 7.11
N LYS A 243 18.72 -5.25 7.75
CA LYS A 243 17.73 -4.88 8.77
C LYS A 243 16.77 -3.77 8.30
N VAL A 244 16.23 -3.93 7.09
CA VAL A 244 15.19 -3.04 6.55
C VAL A 244 14.05 -2.85 7.56
N ASP A 245 13.48 -1.66 7.63
CA ASP A 245 12.43 -1.39 8.61
C ASP A 245 11.09 -1.99 8.16
N ILE A 246 10.69 -1.72 6.92
CA ILE A 246 9.44 -2.19 6.33
C ILE A 246 9.70 -2.67 4.89
N TYR A 247 9.21 -3.87 4.55
CA TYR A 247 8.98 -4.28 3.17
C TYR A 247 7.50 -4.13 2.84
N ALA A 248 7.17 -3.20 1.95
CA ALA A 248 5.80 -2.90 1.56
C ALA A 248 5.53 -3.34 0.11
N CYS A 249 4.36 -3.93 -0.13
CA CYS A 249 3.98 -4.44 -1.46
C CYS A 249 2.47 -4.41 -1.75
N GLY A 250 2.07 -4.87 -2.93
CA GLY A 250 0.68 -4.94 -3.40
C GLY A 250 0.27 -6.35 -3.84
N HIS A 251 -0.29 -6.50 -5.05
CA HIS A 251 -0.58 -7.75 -5.79
C HIS A 251 -1.71 -8.64 -5.25
N ILE A 252 -1.91 -8.70 -3.93
CA ILE A 252 -2.88 -9.63 -3.30
C ILE A 252 -4.26 -8.98 -3.09
N HIS A 253 -4.36 -7.66 -3.26
CA HIS A 253 -5.60 -6.89 -3.17
C HIS A 253 -6.30 -6.99 -1.80
N ASN A 254 -5.53 -7.05 -0.71
CA ASN A 254 -6.05 -6.94 0.65
C ASN A 254 -4.95 -6.38 1.56
N PHE A 255 -5.33 -5.82 2.70
CA PHE A 255 -4.36 -5.36 3.67
C PHE A 255 -3.82 -6.53 4.48
N GLN A 256 -2.50 -6.59 4.67
CA GLN A 256 -1.87 -7.53 5.59
C GLN A 256 -0.65 -6.91 6.26
N HIS A 257 -0.43 -7.26 7.53
CA HIS A 257 0.81 -7.03 8.24
C HIS A 257 1.27 -8.34 8.88
N LEU A 258 2.47 -8.78 8.54
CA LEU A 258 3.07 -10.01 9.03
C LEU A 258 4.43 -9.76 9.65
N ARG A 259 4.74 -10.52 10.70
CA ARG A 259 6.10 -10.70 11.21
C ARG A 259 6.50 -12.16 11.14
N VAL A 260 7.77 -12.40 10.82
CA VAL A 260 8.34 -13.73 10.66
C VAL A 260 9.39 -13.95 11.74
N PRO A 261 9.41 -15.12 12.42
CA PRO A 261 10.45 -15.45 13.39
C PRO A 261 11.87 -15.23 12.84
N GLY A 262 12.74 -14.63 13.65
CA GLY A 262 14.12 -14.33 13.26
C GLY A 262 14.29 -13.15 12.29
N SER A 263 13.27 -12.29 12.15
CA SER A 263 13.32 -11.05 11.38
C SER A 263 12.64 -9.92 12.12
N ASP A 264 13.30 -8.76 12.19
CA ASP A 264 12.72 -7.53 12.73
C ASP A 264 12.01 -6.67 11.66
N ILE A 265 11.99 -7.12 10.40
CA ILE A 265 11.29 -6.47 9.29
C ILE A 265 9.77 -6.64 9.47
N ASP A 266 9.02 -5.55 9.28
CA ASP A 266 7.57 -5.61 9.09
C ASP A 266 7.26 -5.87 7.60
N TYR A 267 6.60 -6.99 7.29
CA TYR A 267 6.17 -7.33 5.93
C TYR A 267 4.72 -6.89 5.75
N VAL A 268 4.49 -5.99 4.82
CA VAL A 268 3.20 -5.31 4.67
C VAL A 268 2.68 -5.46 3.24
N VAL A 269 1.44 -5.90 3.12
CA VAL A 269 0.68 -5.86 1.88
C VAL A 269 -0.31 -4.70 1.99
N ASN A 270 -0.16 -3.70 1.14
CA ASN A 270 -1.16 -2.68 0.92
C ASN A 270 -2.28 -3.27 0.04
N SER A 271 -3.53 -2.95 0.38
CA SER A 271 -4.69 -3.41 -0.38
C SER A 271 -4.72 -2.80 -1.79
N ALA A 272 -5.78 -3.09 -2.54
CA ALA A 272 -6.00 -2.46 -3.84
C ALA A 272 -6.70 -1.12 -3.69
N GLY A 273 -6.23 -0.13 -4.44
CA GLY A 273 -6.92 1.15 -4.64
C GLY A 273 -8.13 1.03 -5.57
N SER A 274 -8.66 -0.17 -5.83
CA SER A 274 -9.80 -0.41 -6.73
C SER A 274 -10.70 -1.56 -6.29
N LEU A 275 -10.30 -2.81 -6.52
CA LEU A 275 -11.05 -4.02 -6.19
C LEU A 275 -10.27 -4.88 -5.21
N SER A 276 -10.75 -4.97 -3.96
CA SER A 276 -10.15 -5.82 -2.94
C SER A 276 -10.64 -7.29 -2.99
N ARG A 277 -9.99 -8.14 -2.19
CA ARG A 277 -10.25 -9.57 -2.08
C ARG A 277 -10.37 -9.99 -0.61
N LYS A 278 -11.02 -11.13 -0.37
CA LYS A 278 -11.07 -11.74 0.96
C LYS A 278 -9.67 -12.15 1.40
N VAL A 279 -9.45 -12.13 2.71
CA VAL A 279 -8.21 -12.54 3.36
C VAL A 279 -8.55 -13.23 4.67
N LYS A 280 -7.67 -14.14 5.09
CA LYS A 280 -7.72 -14.76 6.42
C LYS A 280 -6.33 -14.68 7.06
N PRO A 281 -6.22 -14.69 8.39
CA PRO A 281 -4.93 -14.72 9.03
C PRO A 281 -4.20 -16.04 8.78
N VAL A 282 -2.87 -15.98 8.69
CA VAL A 282 -1.93 -17.10 8.70
C VAL A 282 -0.94 -16.93 9.86
N GLU A 283 -0.04 -17.89 10.03
CA GLU A 283 1.04 -17.76 11.02
C GLU A 283 1.84 -16.47 10.78
N GLY A 284 2.09 -15.72 11.85
CA GLY A 284 2.79 -14.44 11.79
C GLY A 284 1.92 -13.23 11.42
N THR A 285 0.64 -13.42 11.06
CA THR A 285 -0.27 -12.29 10.79
C THR A 285 -0.56 -11.50 12.06
N LEU A 286 -0.22 -10.21 12.05
CA LEU A 286 -0.57 -9.24 13.08
C LEU A 286 -1.87 -8.49 12.75
N PHE A 287 -2.14 -8.30 11.46
CA PHE A 287 -3.38 -7.71 10.96
C PHE A 287 -3.66 -8.17 9.53
N CYS A 288 -4.94 -8.34 9.18
CA CYS A 288 -5.37 -8.45 7.79
C CYS A 288 -6.79 -7.90 7.61
N SER A 289 -7.10 -7.31 6.47
CA SER A 289 -8.43 -6.77 6.15
C SER A 289 -8.76 -6.89 4.66
N PRO A 290 -10.00 -7.28 4.30
CA PRO A 290 -10.45 -7.34 2.91
C PRO A 290 -10.90 -5.98 2.36
N GLU A 291 -10.78 -4.89 3.13
CA GLU A 291 -11.18 -3.57 2.68
C GLU A 291 -10.25 -3.06 1.56
N PRO A 292 -10.79 -2.40 0.53
CA PRO A 292 -9.99 -1.65 -0.44
C PRO A 292 -9.53 -0.33 0.19
N GLY A 293 -8.45 0.24 -0.35
CA GLY A 293 -7.87 1.46 0.20
C GLY A 293 -6.43 1.69 -0.22
N PHE A 294 -5.73 2.51 0.56
CA PHE A 294 -4.33 2.88 0.35
C PHE A 294 -3.62 3.04 1.69
N SER A 295 -2.32 3.31 1.68
CA SER A 295 -1.55 3.51 2.91
C SER A 295 -0.84 4.86 2.94
N ILE A 296 -0.57 5.33 4.15
CA ILE A 296 0.16 6.58 4.40
C ILE A 296 1.36 6.24 5.27
N PHE A 297 2.57 6.54 4.78
CA PHE A 297 3.77 6.53 5.61
C PHE A 297 3.93 7.91 6.25
N THR A 298 4.13 7.96 7.56
CA THR A 298 4.49 9.19 8.27
C THR A 298 5.72 8.93 9.13
N ALA A 299 6.70 9.83 9.07
CA ALA A 299 7.99 9.64 9.71
C ALA A 299 8.51 10.92 10.38
N ASP A 300 9.10 10.72 11.55
CA ASP A 300 10.03 11.65 12.18
C ASP A 300 11.26 10.86 12.68
N LYS A 301 12.19 11.53 13.36
CA LYS A 301 13.44 10.92 13.82
C LYS A 301 13.26 9.74 14.79
N LYS A 302 12.12 9.64 15.47
CA LYS A 302 11.85 8.64 16.51
C LYS A 302 10.89 7.56 16.06
N GLU A 303 9.97 7.90 15.16
CA GLU A 303 8.90 6.99 14.76
C GLU A 303 8.69 6.95 13.23
N LEU A 304 8.49 5.73 12.71
CA LEU A 304 7.97 5.46 11.38
C LEU A 304 6.65 4.71 11.52
N ASP A 305 5.59 5.29 10.97
CA ASP A 305 4.27 4.68 10.93
C ASP A 305 3.85 4.42 9.47
N MET A 306 3.18 3.29 9.23
CA MET A 306 2.43 3.01 8.01
C MET A 306 0.96 2.80 8.38
N HIS A 307 0.13 3.79 8.09
CA HIS A 307 -1.31 3.77 8.35
C HIS A 307 -2.05 3.15 7.17
N MET A 308 -2.81 2.09 7.42
CA MET A 308 -3.70 1.47 6.44
C MET A 308 -5.04 2.20 6.46
N ILE A 309 -5.41 2.81 5.34
CA ILE A 309 -6.62 3.63 5.20
C ILE A 309 -7.62 2.86 4.34
N ASP A 310 -8.82 2.62 4.87
CA ASP A 310 -9.91 2.03 4.07
C ASP A 310 -10.53 3.06 3.11
N LYS A 311 -11.38 2.60 2.20
CA LYS A 311 -12.09 3.45 1.24
C LYS A 311 -13.01 4.53 1.82
N LYS A 312 -13.21 4.56 3.14
CA LYS A 312 -13.98 5.60 3.84
C LYS A 312 -13.07 6.62 4.54
N GLY A 313 -11.77 6.55 4.31
CA GLY A 313 -10.78 7.42 4.95
C GLY A 313 -10.49 7.04 6.39
N LYS A 314 -10.83 5.82 6.83
CA LYS A 314 -10.58 5.36 8.20
C LYS A 314 -9.25 4.63 8.29
N VAL A 315 -8.40 5.04 9.24
CA VAL A 315 -7.25 4.25 9.71
C VAL A 315 -7.77 2.98 10.37
N ILE A 316 -7.60 1.85 9.70
CA ILE A 316 -8.03 0.54 10.20
C ILE A 316 -6.91 -0.18 10.96
N TYR A 317 -5.65 0.19 10.70
CA TYR A 317 -4.48 -0.35 11.36
C TYR A 317 -3.25 0.54 11.14
N THR A 318 -2.29 0.51 12.07
CA THR A 318 -1.01 1.21 11.93
C THR A 318 0.13 0.24 12.26
N VAL A 319 1.04 0.06 11.30
CA VAL A 319 2.36 -0.54 11.57
C VAL A 319 3.22 0.56 12.16
N LYS A 320 3.67 0.39 13.41
CA LYS A 320 4.43 1.39 14.15
C LYS A 320 5.82 0.87 14.50
N ARG A 321 6.86 1.63 14.12
CA ARG A 321 8.26 1.39 14.49
C ARG A 321 8.79 2.57 15.28
N THR A 322 9.62 2.29 16.29
CA THR A 322 10.21 3.28 17.19
C THR A 322 11.70 3.01 17.38
N LYS A 323 12.53 4.06 17.42
CA LYS A 323 13.97 3.99 17.71
C LYS A 323 14.33 4.64 19.04
#